data_AF-A0A9W7A9P9-F1
#
_entry.id   AF-A0A9W7A9P9-F1
#
_cell.length_a   1.000
_cell.length_b   1.000
_cell.length_c   1.000
_cell.angle_alpha   90.00
_cell.angle_beta   90.00
_cell.angle_gamma   90.00
#
_symmetry.space_group_name_H-M   'P 1'
#
loop_
_entity.id
_entity.type
_entity.pdbx_description
1 polymer ?
#
loop_
_entity_poly.entity_id
_entity_poly.type
_entity_poly.pdbx_seq_one_letter_code
_entity_poly.pdbx_strand_id
1 'polypeptide(L)'
;MTSCRNKYVILTSSELISEGFKDWVGQNQRIIEYEKSGDWPGLLRYALDTHPDFNDVNWATVFSKLGRMSRTARSIKSDESFVALRKVFEKRLEEEGMSWMGMQAIGNILHAHGVMRLKSPAVYLALDSDAPRIVLSGLPRHISNCIYALARLGHSGSTFAAAVETKDVAGFVAGEGQPQD
;
A
#
# COMPACT_ATOMS: atom_id res chain seq x y z
N MET A 1 -32.19 40.61 13.00
CA MET A 1 -31.12 39.74 13.53
C MET A 1 -31.52 38.29 13.29
N THR A 2 -31.14 37.72 12.14
CA THR A 2 -31.48 36.35 11.75
C THR A 2 -30.36 35.42 12.23
N SER A 3 -30.68 34.54 13.18
CA SER A 3 -29.74 33.56 13.73
C SER A 3 -29.55 32.41 12.74
N CYS A 4 -28.44 32.42 11.99
CA CYS A 4 -27.95 31.23 11.28
C CYS A 4 -27.41 30.23 12.31
N ARG A 5 -28.24 29.27 12.74
CA ARG A 5 -27.74 28.06 13.39
C ARG A 5 -27.25 27.09 12.32
N ASN A 6 -25.94 27.06 12.12
CA ASN A 6 -25.27 25.99 11.39
C ASN A 6 -25.49 24.69 12.16
N LYS A 7 -26.42 23.84 11.70
CA LYS A 7 -26.60 22.48 12.23
C LYS A 7 -25.64 21.58 11.46
N TYR A 8 -24.46 21.32 12.01
CA TYR A 8 -23.67 20.18 11.56
C TYR A 8 -24.39 18.91 12.03
N VAL A 9 -25.05 18.22 11.09
CA VAL A 9 -25.57 16.88 11.32
C VAL A 9 -24.40 15.92 11.17
N ILE A 10 -24.03 15.23 12.25
CA ILE A 10 -23.05 14.16 12.19
C ILE A 10 -23.79 12.93 11.66
N LEU A 11 -23.55 12.59 10.39
CA LEU A 11 -24.08 11.38 9.77
C LEU A 11 -23.35 10.15 10.31
N THR A 12 -24.07 9.06 10.52
CA THR A 12 -23.51 7.75 10.84
C THR A 12 -22.79 7.15 9.63
N SER A 13 -21.89 6.19 9.84
CA SER A 13 -21.21 5.50 8.73
C SER A 13 -22.20 4.86 7.76
N SER A 14 -23.34 4.34 8.25
CA SER A 14 -24.40 3.78 7.40
C SER A 14 -25.10 4.83 6.53
N GLU A 15 -25.29 6.05 7.04
CA GLU A 15 -25.93 7.14 6.29
C GLU A 15 -24.97 7.71 5.23
N LEU A 16 -23.69 7.86 5.56
CA LEU A 16 -22.67 8.28 4.59
C LEU A 16 -22.54 7.30 3.41
N ILE A 17 -22.60 6.00 3.68
CA ILE A 17 -22.57 4.97 2.63
C ILE A 17 -23.80 5.08 1.71
N SER A 18 -24.97 5.36 2.26
CA SER A 18 -26.20 5.54 1.47
C SER A 18 -26.17 6.78 0.56
N GLU A 19 -25.32 7.76 0.87
CA GLU A 19 -25.07 8.96 0.04
C GLU A 19 -23.93 8.77 -0.97
N GLY A 20 -23.42 7.54 -1.16
CA GLY A 20 -22.36 7.23 -2.11
C GLY A 20 -20.95 7.47 -1.57
N PHE A 21 -20.79 7.69 -0.27
CA PHE A 21 -19.47 7.77 0.37
C PHE A 21 -18.87 6.37 0.52
N LYS A 22 -17.60 6.20 0.13
CA LYS A 22 -16.91 4.91 0.23
C LYS A 22 -16.50 4.63 1.68
N ASP A 23 -16.88 3.46 2.20
CA ASP A 23 -16.56 3.03 3.57
C ASP A 23 -15.13 2.46 3.69
N TRP A 24 -14.13 3.30 3.47
CA TRP A 24 -12.73 2.86 3.54
C TRP A 24 -12.35 2.33 4.93
N VAL A 25 -12.92 2.90 5.98
CA VAL A 25 -12.64 2.51 7.37
C VAL A 25 -13.20 1.12 7.65
N GLY A 26 -14.47 0.87 7.32
CA GLY A 26 -15.08 -0.45 7.48
C GLY A 26 -14.45 -1.49 6.57
N GLN A 27 -14.05 -1.13 5.35
CA GLN A 27 -13.28 -2.00 4.47
C GLN A 27 -11.94 -2.42 5.10
N ASN A 28 -11.20 -1.46 5.67
CA ASN A 28 -9.93 -1.73 6.33
C ASN A 28 -10.10 -2.62 7.57
N GLN A 29 -11.17 -2.39 8.33
CA GLN A 29 -11.51 -3.20 9.49
C GLN A 29 -11.81 -4.66 9.11
N ARG A 30 -12.57 -4.88 8.04
CA ARG A 30 -12.83 -6.23 7.49
C ARG A 30 -11.55 -6.93 7.03
N ILE A 31 -10.65 -6.22 6.36
CA ILE A 31 -9.34 -6.77 5.95
C ILE A 31 -8.54 -7.25 7.17
N ILE A 32 -8.57 -6.50 8.28
CA ILE A 32 -7.89 -6.88 9.52
C ILE A 32 -8.52 -8.13 10.15
N GLU A 33 -9.83 -8.29 10.07
CA GLU A 33 -10.55 -9.45 10.62
C GLU A 33 -10.14 -10.76 9.92
N TYR A 34 -9.97 -10.74 8.59
CA TYR A 34 -9.47 -11.91 7.86
C TYR A 34 -8.03 -12.31 8.25
N GLU A 35 -7.14 -11.34 8.53
CA GLU A 35 -5.81 -11.68 9.04
C GLU A 35 -5.91 -12.35 10.42
N LYS A 36 -6.74 -11.79 11.32
CA LYS A 36 -6.91 -12.32 12.69
C LYS A 36 -7.44 -13.75 12.68
N SER A 37 -8.35 -14.08 11.76
CA SER A 37 -8.88 -15.44 11.61
C SER A 37 -7.97 -16.39 10.83
N GLY A 38 -6.92 -15.88 10.16
CA GLY A 38 -6.08 -16.69 9.28
C GLY A 38 -6.69 -16.98 7.90
N ASP A 39 -7.84 -16.39 7.59
CA ASP A 39 -8.62 -16.66 6.37
C ASP A 39 -8.12 -15.82 5.17
N TRP A 40 -6.94 -16.19 4.65
CA TRP A 40 -6.38 -15.55 3.46
C TRP A 40 -7.24 -15.79 2.20
N PRO A 41 -7.92 -16.94 1.98
CA PRO A 41 -8.80 -17.09 0.83
C PRO A 41 -9.99 -16.14 0.90
N GLY A 42 -10.60 -15.98 2.09
CA GLY A 42 -11.66 -15.00 2.32
C GLY A 42 -11.20 -13.57 2.08
N LEU A 43 -9.99 -13.21 2.52
CA LEU A 43 -9.39 -11.92 2.23
C LEU A 43 -9.23 -11.67 0.72
N LEU A 44 -8.75 -12.66 -0.04
CA LEU A 44 -8.56 -12.53 -1.49
C LEU A 44 -9.89 -12.33 -2.21
N ARG A 45 -10.90 -13.15 -1.89
CA ARG A 45 -12.25 -13.01 -2.46
C ARG A 45 -12.83 -11.64 -2.14
N TYR A 46 -12.77 -11.23 -0.87
CA TYR A 46 -13.24 -9.92 -0.44
C TYR A 46 -12.54 -8.78 -1.21
N ALA A 47 -11.21 -8.83 -1.30
CA ALA A 47 -10.44 -7.82 -2.02
C ALA A 47 -10.81 -7.76 -3.51
N LEU A 48 -10.99 -8.90 -4.17
CA LEU A 48 -11.42 -8.94 -5.58
C LEU A 48 -12.81 -8.33 -5.79
N ASP A 49 -13.73 -8.56 -4.87
CA ASP A 49 -15.09 -8.04 -4.99
C ASP A 49 -15.16 -6.53 -4.70
N THR A 50 -14.27 -6.01 -3.85
CA THR A 50 -14.37 -4.62 -3.34
C THR A 50 -13.27 -3.68 -3.82
N HIS A 51 -12.24 -4.16 -4.53
CA HIS A 51 -11.12 -3.31 -4.96
C HIS A 51 -11.50 -2.06 -5.79
N PRO A 52 -12.61 -2.02 -6.56
CA PRO A 52 -12.99 -0.79 -7.28
C PRO A 52 -13.21 0.40 -6.35
N ASP A 53 -13.49 0.14 -5.07
CA ASP A 53 -13.72 1.16 -4.05
C ASP A 53 -12.56 1.39 -3.09
N PHE A 54 -11.46 0.64 -3.23
CA PHE A 54 -10.29 0.77 -2.38
C PHE A 54 -9.55 2.10 -2.61
N ASN A 55 -9.22 2.75 -1.50
CA ASN A 55 -8.17 3.76 -1.48
C ASN A 55 -6.77 3.10 -1.31
N ASP A 56 -5.74 3.93 -1.27
CA ASP A 56 -4.36 3.50 -1.08
C ASP A 56 -4.12 2.75 0.24
N VAL A 57 -4.79 3.16 1.32
CA VAL A 57 -4.74 2.48 2.62
C VAL A 57 -5.32 1.07 2.51
N ASN A 58 -6.47 0.88 1.87
CA ASN A 58 -7.05 -0.46 1.69
C ASN A 58 -6.12 -1.37 0.90
N TRP A 59 -5.59 -0.89 -0.23
CA TRP A 59 -4.61 -1.63 -1.03
C TRP A 59 -3.37 -2.01 -0.22
N ALA A 60 -2.76 -1.04 0.49
CA ALA A 60 -1.59 -1.27 1.31
C ALA A 60 -1.84 -2.26 2.44
N THR A 61 -3.02 -2.21 3.07
CA THR A 61 -3.40 -3.16 4.10
C THR A 61 -3.53 -4.56 3.51
N VAL A 62 -4.27 -4.77 2.41
CA VAL A 62 -4.41 -6.09 1.79
C VAL A 62 -3.05 -6.73 1.50
N PHE A 63 -2.16 -6.02 0.79
CA PHE A 63 -0.83 -6.53 0.47
C PHE A 63 0.00 -6.82 1.73
N SER A 64 -0.05 -5.94 2.73
CA SER A 64 0.69 -6.15 3.99
C SER A 64 0.23 -7.39 4.73
N LYS A 65 -1.10 -7.60 4.81
CA LYS A 65 -1.73 -8.73 5.52
C LYS A 65 -1.40 -10.04 4.80
N LEU A 66 -1.63 -10.10 3.49
CA LEU A 66 -1.25 -11.25 2.66
C LEU A 66 0.25 -11.52 2.71
N GLY A 67 1.09 -10.49 2.73
CA GLY A 67 2.53 -10.61 2.90
C GLY A 67 2.93 -11.29 4.20
N ARG A 68 2.30 -10.92 5.32
CA ARG A 68 2.51 -11.60 6.61
C ARG A 68 2.02 -13.04 6.60
N MET A 69 0.81 -13.28 6.10
CA MET A 69 0.22 -14.62 6.02
C MET A 69 0.99 -15.55 5.08
N SER A 70 1.62 -15.02 4.03
CA SER A 70 2.41 -15.81 3.07
C SER A 70 3.64 -16.49 3.67
N ARG A 71 4.07 -16.05 4.87
CA ARG A 71 5.18 -16.68 5.62
C ARG A 71 4.80 -18.08 6.10
N THR A 72 3.52 -18.31 6.39
CA THR A 72 2.99 -19.61 6.81
C THR A 72 2.21 -20.30 5.68
N ALA A 73 1.51 -19.54 4.83
CA ALA A 73 0.74 -20.04 3.69
C ALA A 73 1.43 -19.71 2.36
N ARG A 74 2.40 -20.54 1.97
CA ARG A 74 3.18 -20.33 0.73
C ARG A 74 2.32 -20.34 -0.56
N SER A 75 1.17 -21.01 -0.53
CA SER A 75 0.23 -21.13 -1.66
C SER A 75 -0.39 -19.81 -2.10
N ILE A 76 -0.45 -18.79 -1.23
CA ILE A 76 -1.02 -17.46 -1.54
C ILE A 76 -0.45 -16.91 -2.85
N LYS A 77 0.86 -17.09 -3.07
CA LYS A 77 1.56 -16.47 -4.21
C LYS A 77 1.19 -17.08 -5.56
N SER A 78 0.79 -18.34 -5.58
CA SER A 78 0.36 -19.06 -6.77
C SER A 78 -1.17 -19.13 -6.90
N ASP A 79 -1.90 -18.60 -5.92
CA ASP A 79 -3.36 -18.59 -5.94
C ASP A 79 -3.86 -17.68 -7.07
N GLU A 80 -4.83 -18.18 -7.85
CA GLU A 80 -5.35 -17.47 -9.01
C GLU A 80 -6.00 -16.13 -8.62
N SER A 81 -6.66 -16.08 -7.45
CA SER A 81 -7.29 -14.85 -6.96
C SER A 81 -6.25 -13.82 -6.55
N PHE A 82 -5.14 -14.26 -5.96
CA PHE A 82 -4.01 -13.37 -5.68
C PHE A 82 -3.37 -12.85 -6.97
N VAL A 83 -3.15 -13.73 -7.96
CA VAL A 83 -2.60 -13.33 -9.26
C VAL A 83 -3.52 -12.32 -9.96
N ALA A 84 -4.84 -12.54 -9.94
CA ALA A 84 -5.82 -11.63 -10.52
C ALA A 84 -5.82 -10.26 -9.81
N LEU A 85 -5.88 -10.25 -8.48
CA LEU A 85 -5.86 -9.02 -7.68
C LEU A 85 -4.59 -8.20 -7.95
N ARG A 86 -3.45 -8.90 -8.07
CA ARG A 86 -2.17 -8.27 -8.36
C ARG A 86 -2.14 -7.64 -9.75
N LYS A 87 -2.70 -8.30 -10.77
CA LYS A 87 -2.83 -7.73 -12.13
C LYS A 87 -3.67 -6.47 -12.16
N VAL A 88 -4.76 -6.43 -11.38
CA VAL A 88 -5.60 -5.22 -11.24
C VAL A 88 -4.78 -4.06 -10.66
N PHE A 89 -4.03 -4.33 -9.59
CA PHE A 89 -3.16 -3.32 -8.98
C PHE A 89 -2.05 -2.85 -9.93
N GLU A 90 -1.37 -3.78 -10.61
CA GLU A 90 -0.29 -3.49 -11.56
C GLU A 90 -0.80 -2.63 -12.72
N LYS A 91 -1.98 -2.96 -13.28
CA LYS A 91 -2.61 -2.16 -14.32
C LYS A 91 -2.89 -0.72 -13.86
N ARG A 92 -3.38 -0.54 -12.64
CA ARG A 92 -3.61 0.81 -12.10
C ARG A 92 -2.31 1.60 -11.96
N LEU A 93 -1.21 0.96 -11.56
CA LEU A 93 0.10 1.63 -11.53
C LEU A 93 0.59 2.01 -12.92
N GLU A 94 0.34 1.19 -13.93
CA GLU A 94 0.68 1.51 -15.33
C GLU A 94 -0.12 2.71 -15.85
N GLU A 95 -1.40 2.83 -15.45
CA GLU A 95 -2.31 3.89 -15.92
C GLU A 95 -2.16 5.21 -15.13
N GLU A 96 -1.97 5.13 -13.80
CA GLU A 96 -2.03 6.30 -12.88
C GLU A 96 -0.70 6.61 -12.18
N GLY A 97 0.30 5.72 -12.27
CA GLY A 97 1.52 5.79 -11.46
C GLY A 97 1.26 5.54 -9.96
N MET A 98 2.16 6.04 -9.11
CA MET A 98 2.06 5.95 -7.63
C MET A 98 1.56 7.25 -6.96
N SER A 99 1.29 8.31 -7.73
CA SER A 99 0.97 9.63 -7.20
C SER A 99 -0.33 9.67 -6.36
N TRP A 100 -1.28 8.78 -6.65
CA TRP A 100 -2.53 8.60 -5.90
C TRP A 100 -2.33 7.95 -4.53
N MET A 101 -1.12 7.47 -4.22
CA MET A 101 -0.79 6.81 -2.97
C MET A 101 -0.01 7.71 -2.02
N GLY A 102 -0.36 7.64 -0.74
CA GLY A 102 0.45 8.18 0.35
C GLY A 102 1.74 7.38 0.59
N MET A 103 2.74 8.03 1.18
CA MET A 103 4.08 7.45 1.40
C MET A 103 4.06 6.17 2.25
N GLN A 104 3.18 6.12 3.25
CA GLN A 104 3.01 4.94 4.08
C GLN A 104 2.47 3.76 3.27
N ALA A 105 1.48 4.02 2.38
CA ALA A 105 0.89 3.00 1.53
C ALA A 105 1.92 2.42 0.55
N ILE A 106 2.73 3.27 -0.07
CA ILE A 106 3.85 2.87 -0.95
C ILE A 106 4.83 1.98 -0.17
N GLY A 107 5.35 2.46 0.96
CA GLY A 107 6.30 1.69 1.77
C GLY A 107 5.75 0.32 2.19
N ASN A 108 4.47 0.26 2.56
CA ASN A 108 3.80 -0.99 2.94
C ASN A 108 3.66 -1.98 1.77
N ILE A 109 3.24 -1.51 0.59
CA ILE A 109 3.12 -2.36 -0.59
C ILE A 109 4.48 -2.87 -1.06
N LEU A 110 5.50 -2.01 -1.10
CA LEU A 110 6.85 -2.39 -1.50
C LEU A 110 7.44 -3.40 -0.51
N HIS A 111 7.30 -3.15 0.79
CA HIS A 111 7.70 -4.11 1.81
C HIS A 111 7.02 -5.47 1.61
N ALA A 112 5.71 -5.50 1.34
CA ALA A 112 4.99 -6.74 1.03
C ALA A 112 5.56 -7.45 -0.20
N HIS A 113 5.88 -6.72 -1.29
CA HIS A 113 6.55 -7.28 -2.46
C HIS A 113 7.90 -7.93 -2.11
N GLY A 114 8.72 -7.26 -1.28
CA GLY A 114 10.01 -7.78 -0.84
C GLY A 114 9.90 -9.04 0.05
N VAL A 115 8.94 -9.06 0.98
CA VAL A 115 8.65 -10.22 1.85
C VAL A 115 8.19 -11.41 1.01
N MET A 116 7.25 -11.17 0.10
CA MET A 116 6.64 -12.21 -0.73
C MET A 116 7.54 -12.65 -1.90
N ARG A 117 8.59 -11.88 -2.21
CA ARG A 117 9.45 -12.02 -3.40
C ARG A 117 8.67 -11.85 -4.72
N LEU A 118 7.77 -10.87 -4.76
CA LEU A 118 6.96 -10.57 -5.93
C LEU A 118 7.71 -9.63 -6.85
N LYS A 119 8.16 -10.16 -7.99
CA LYS A 119 8.70 -9.33 -9.05
C LYS A 119 7.55 -8.71 -9.85
N SER A 120 7.65 -7.41 -10.08
CA SER A 120 6.64 -6.64 -10.80
C SER A 120 7.28 -5.44 -11.50
N PRO A 121 7.45 -5.51 -12.83
CA PRO A 121 7.95 -4.37 -13.61
C PRO A 121 7.12 -3.10 -13.42
N ALA A 122 5.79 -3.22 -13.37
CA ALA A 122 4.88 -2.10 -13.13
C ALA A 122 5.20 -1.36 -11.82
N VAL A 123 5.42 -2.12 -10.73
CA VAL A 123 5.80 -1.54 -9.43
C VAL A 123 7.15 -0.84 -9.49
N TYR A 124 8.16 -1.43 -10.15
CA TYR A 124 9.49 -0.82 -10.24
C TYR A 124 9.48 0.46 -11.07
N LEU A 125 8.82 0.43 -12.23
CA LEU A 125 8.72 1.59 -13.11
C LEU A 125 7.96 2.73 -12.44
N ALA A 126 6.87 2.42 -11.74
CA ALA A 126 6.10 3.43 -11.03
C ALA A 126 6.85 3.97 -9.80
N LEU A 127 7.63 3.14 -9.09
CA LEU A 127 8.52 3.59 -8.00
C LEU A 127 9.61 4.53 -8.51
N ASP A 128 10.27 4.17 -9.62
CA ASP A 128 11.35 4.97 -10.19
C ASP A 128 10.83 6.31 -10.75
N SER A 129 9.66 6.29 -11.38
CA SER A 129 9.04 7.51 -11.92
C SER A 129 8.64 8.50 -10.81
N ASP A 130 8.28 7.97 -9.63
CA ASP A 130 7.84 8.76 -8.49
C ASP A 130 8.95 8.99 -7.44
N ALA A 131 10.18 8.58 -7.77
CA ALA A 131 11.32 8.64 -6.88
C ALA A 131 11.55 10.03 -6.27
N PRO A 132 11.51 11.15 -7.03
CA PRO A 132 11.72 12.48 -6.46
C PRO A 132 10.73 12.82 -5.34
N ARG A 133 9.46 12.44 -5.52
CA ARG A 133 8.41 12.68 -4.52
C ARG A 133 8.65 11.83 -3.27
N ILE A 134 9.01 10.57 -3.46
CA ILE A 134 9.18 9.61 -2.36
C ILE A 134 10.39 9.98 -1.49
N VAL A 135 11.53 10.37 -2.08
CA VAL A 135 12.70 10.77 -1.28
C VAL A 135 12.53 12.11 -0.58
N LEU A 136 11.68 13.00 -1.12
CA LEU A 136 11.43 14.33 -0.54
C LEU A 136 10.37 14.31 0.57
N SER A 137 9.28 13.57 0.39
CA SER A 137 8.15 13.56 1.36
C SER A 137 8.07 12.30 2.21
N GLY A 138 8.88 11.28 1.90
CA GLY A 138 8.89 10.01 2.62
C GLY A 138 9.57 10.14 3.98
N LEU A 139 8.94 9.54 5.01
CA LEU A 139 9.65 9.29 6.26
C LEU A 139 10.75 8.23 6.04
N PRO A 140 11.84 8.23 6.84
CA PRO A 140 12.94 7.28 6.69
C PRO A 140 12.46 5.82 6.60
N ARG A 141 11.49 5.43 7.44
CA ARG A 141 10.89 4.09 7.41
C ARG A 141 10.27 3.72 6.06
N HIS A 142 9.60 4.66 5.39
CA HIS A 142 8.98 4.41 4.09
C HIS A 142 10.05 4.23 3.01
N ILE A 143 11.07 5.07 3.02
CA ILE A 143 12.22 5.00 2.11
C ILE A 143 12.96 3.67 2.29
N SER A 144 13.26 3.30 3.55
CA SER A 144 13.92 2.05 3.90
C SER A 144 13.12 0.83 3.46
N ASN A 145 11.78 0.85 3.54
CA ASN A 145 10.94 -0.24 3.06
C ASN A 145 11.04 -0.42 1.53
N CYS A 146 11.09 0.68 0.79
CA CYS A 146 11.29 0.64 -0.66
C CYS A 146 12.68 0.07 -1.01
N ILE A 147 13.75 0.56 -0.39
CA ILE A 147 15.11 0.04 -0.61
C ILE A 147 15.23 -1.44 -0.22
N TYR A 148 14.68 -1.82 0.93
CA TYR A 148 14.63 -3.22 1.38
C TYR A 148 13.96 -4.11 0.32
N ALA A 149 12.83 -3.67 -0.23
CA ALA A 149 12.12 -4.41 -1.25
C ALA A 149 12.95 -4.59 -2.52
N LEU A 150 13.59 -3.52 -3.02
CA LEU A 150 14.45 -3.58 -4.20
C LEU A 150 15.62 -4.55 -4.01
N ALA A 151 16.30 -4.46 -2.86
CA ALA A 151 17.39 -5.36 -2.51
C ALA A 151 16.93 -6.82 -2.44
N ARG A 152 15.79 -7.09 -1.78
CA ARG A 152 15.20 -8.43 -1.68
C ARG A 152 14.80 -9.04 -3.02
N LEU A 153 14.41 -8.20 -3.96
CA LEU A 153 13.98 -8.61 -5.30
C LEU A 153 15.14 -8.68 -6.29
N GLY A 154 16.33 -8.21 -5.89
CA GLY A 154 17.51 -8.15 -6.74
C GLY A 154 17.34 -7.17 -7.90
N HIS A 155 16.60 -6.08 -7.70
CA HIS A 155 16.39 -5.06 -8.72
C HIS A 155 17.50 -4.01 -8.65
N SER A 156 18.52 -4.19 -9.48
CA SER A 156 19.63 -3.24 -9.67
C SER A 156 19.27 -2.15 -10.67
N GLY A 157 19.90 -0.98 -10.57
CA GLY A 157 19.73 0.11 -11.54
C GLY A 157 18.46 0.94 -11.35
N SER A 158 17.86 0.88 -10.16
CA SER A 158 16.71 1.70 -9.81
C SER A 158 17.08 3.17 -9.68
N THR A 159 16.31 4.02 -10.34
CA THR A 159 16.41 5.48 -10.19
C THR A 159 16.09 5.91 -8.76
N PHE A 160 15.12 5.24 -8.12
CA PHE A 160 14.82 5.46 -6.71
C PHE A 160 16.02 5.13 -5.80
N ALA A 161 16.70 4.01 -6.02
CA ALA A 161 17.90 3.67 -5.25
C ALA A 161 19.00 4.73 -5.39
N ALA A 162 19.26 5.19 -6.62
CA ALA A 162 20.21 6.28 -6.88
C ALA A 162 19.81 7.60 -6.18
N ALA A 163 18.51 7.91 -6.12
CA ALA A 163 18.01 9.09 -5.41
C ALA A 163 18.24 9.01 -3.90
N VAL A 164 18.11 7.81 -3.31
CA VAL A 164 18.38 7.59 -1.88
C VAL A 164 19.85 7.69 -1.53
N GLU A 165 20.76 7.31 -2.44
CA GLU A 165 22.21 7.36 -2.24
C GLU A 165 22.80 8.79 -2.24
N THR A 166 21.99 9.81 -2.59
CA THR A 166 22.42 11.20 -2.47
C THR A 166 22.76 11.53 -1.01
N LYS A 167 23.80 12.36 -0.80
CA LYS A 167 24.30 12.69 0.54
C LYS A 167 23.19 13.19 1.47
N ASP A 168 22.28 14.02 0.95
CA ASP A 168 21.22 14.63 1.74
C ASP A 168 20.18 13.60 2.16
N VAL A 169 19.73 12.74 1.23
CA VAL A 169 18.72 11.71 1.54
C VAL A 169 19.31 10.61 2.41
N ALA A 170 20.51 10.13 2.10
CA ALA A 170 21.20 9.13 2.93
C ALA A 170 21.46 9.65 4.34
N GLY A 171 21.90 10.90 4.47
CA GLY A 171 22.10 11.57 5.76
C GLY A 171 20.80 11.71 6.55
N PHE A 172 19.70 12.11 5.89
CA PHE A 172 18.37 12.17 6.49
C PHE A 172 17.89 10.81 6.98
N VAL A 173 17.97 9.77 6.14
CA VAL A 173 17.54 8.42 6.50
C VAL A 173 18.36 7.86 7.66
N ALA A 174 19.67 8.09 7.68
CA ALA A 174 20.56 7.62 8.75
C ALA A 174 20.37 8.39 10.07
N GLY A 175 20.08 9.70 10.00
CA GLY A 175 19.92 10.55 11.18
C GLY A 175 18.55 10.44 11.83
N GLU A 176 17.49 10.37 11.04
CA GLU A 176 16.09 10.37 11.52
C GLU A 176 15.48 8.95 11.54
N GLY A 177 16.18 7.97 10.99
CA GLY A 177 15.75 6.59 10.93
C GLY A 177 15.65 5.96 12.32
N GLN A 178 14.55 5.25 12.56
CA GLN A 178 14.40 4.36 13.71
C GLN A 178 14.48 2.91 13.24
N PRO A 179 15.11 2.01 14.01
CA PRO A 179 15.00 0.57 13.78
C PRO A 179 13.53 0.18 13.67
N GLN A 180 13.22 -0.70 12.71
CA GLN A 180 11.90 -1.29 12.62
C GLN A 180 11.88 -2.55 13.48
N ASP A 181 10.86 -2.70 14.32
CA ASP A 181 10.61 -3.89 15.14
C ASP A 181 10.26 -5.13 14.30
#